data_AF-A0A1F8R1B4-F1
#
_entry.id   AF-A0A1F8R1B4-F1
#
_cell.length_a   1.000
_cell.length_b   1.000
_cell.length_c   1.000
_cell.angle_alpha   90.00
_cell.angle_beta   90.00
_cell.angle_gamma   90.00
#
_symmetry.space_group_name_H-M   'P 1'
#
loop_
_entity.id
_entity.type
_entity.pdbx_description
1 polymer ?
#
loop_
_entity_poly.entity_id
_entity_poly.type
_entity_poly.pdbx_seq_one_letter_code
_entity_poly.pdbx_strand_id
1 'polypeptide(L)'
;MSIRAPTPALPLSSVGGRHLLAGGACLSQKPTDTPLPTDTATPTATETPEPTAMPTATETPEPSATPTPTSTDTPVPSSTPGATPQPGDLNLDGSINVLDIQLCVNVFLALETDPGIVGRADVNGDDSVDVLDVQLLVNLFLAS
;
A
#
# COMPACT_ATOMS: atom_id res chain seq x y z
N MET A 1 18.05 47.11 3.37
CA MET A 1 18.40 47.14 1.93
C MET A 1 17.12 46.90 1.15
N SER A 2 16.43 47.97 0.74
CA SER A 2 15.16 47.89 0.00
C SER A 2 15.45 47.66 -1.47
N ILE A 3 14.96 46.54 -2.01
CA ILE A 3 14.96 46.29 -3.46
C ILE A 3 13.68 46.88 -4.05
N ARG A 4 13.86 47.83 -4.96
CA ARG A 4 12.82 48.61 -5.63
C ARG A 4 12.45 47.87 -6.93
N ALA A 5 11.16 47.58 -7.14
CA ALA A 5 10.68 46.91 -8.36
C ALA A 5 10.78 47.83 -9.60
N PRO A 6 10.99 47.28 -10.82
CA PRO A 6 11.16 48.04 -12.04
C PRO A 6 9.86 48.70 -12.54
N THR A 7 10.01 49.86 -13.17
CA THR A 7 8.94 50.71 -13.73
C THR A 7 8.45 50.16 -15.08
N PRO A 8 7.15 50.07 -15.36
CA PRO A 8 6.67 49.62 -16.67
C PRO A 8 6.82 50.71 -17.75
N ALA A 9 7.27 50.30 -18.94
CA ALA A 9 7.41 51.15 -20.12
C ALA A 9 6.06 51.36 -20.84
N LEU A 10 5.78 52.59 -21.27
CA LEU A 10 4.62 52.94 -22.12
C LEU A 10 4.97 52.71 -23.61
N PRO A 11 4.03 52.22 -24.45
CA PRO A 11 4.27 52.14 -25.89
C PRO A 11 4.14 53.52 -26.57
N LEU A 12 5.18 53.93 -27.30
CA LEU A 12 5.14 55.07 -28.22
C LEU A 12 4.32 54.67 -29.47
N SER A 13 3.15 55.28 -29.66
CA SER A 13 2.52 55.32 -30.99
C SER A 13 3.16 56.42 -31.81
N SER A 14 4.04 55.99 -32.71
CA SER A 14 4.56 56.76 -33.84
C SER A 14 3.62 56.56 -35.02
N VAL A 15 3.14 57.66 -35.60
CA VAL A 15 2.76 57.91 -37.01
C VAL A 15 2.17 59.33 -36.99
N GLY A 16 2.73 60.35 -37.63
CA GLY A 16 3.43 60.37 -38.91
C GLY A 16 2.51 61.07 -39.92
N GLY A 17 2.91 62.24 -40.41
CA GLY A 17 2.30 62.84 -41.60
C GLY A 17 1.83 64.30 -41.46
N ARG A 18 2.78 65.24 -41.44
CA ARG A 18 2.55 66.64 -41.83
C ARG A 18 2.85 66.77 -43.33
N HIS A 19 1.94 67.35 -44.12
CA HIS A 19 2.15 68.06 -45.41
C HIS A 19 0.73 68.31 -46.00
N LEU A 20 0.34 69.41 -46.63
CA LEU A 20 0.96 70.66 -47.04
C LEU A 20 -0.16 71.59 -47.63
N LEU A 21 0.03 72.90 -47.57
CA LEU A 21 -0.40 73.98 -48.48
C LEU A 21 -1.72 73.89 -49.31
N ALA A 22 -2.53 74.94 -49.13
CA ALA A 22 -3.16 75.83 -50.14
C ALA A 22 -3.72 75.27 -51.47
N GLY A 23 -4.98 75.59 -51.77
CA GLY A 23 -5.49 75.67 -53.15
C GLY A 23 -6.94 75.22 -53.31
N GLY A 24 -7.77 76.08 -53.92
CA GLY A 24 -9.22 75.92 -53.99
C GLY A 24 -9.72 74.81 -54.91
N ALA A 25 -10.88 74.28 -54.54
CA ALA A 25 -11.98 73.87 -55.43
C ALA A 25 -13.20 73.61 -54.55
N CYS A 26 -14.29 74.36 -54.74
CA CYS A 26 -15.57 74.16 -54.06
C CYS A 26 -16.32 72.97 -54.69
N LEU A 27 -15.89 71.74 -54.38
CA LEU A 27 -16.57 70.53 -54.81
C LEU A 27 -17.74 70.24 -53.87
N SER A 28 -18.97 70.37 -54.39
CA SER A 28 -20.20 70.01 -53.69
C SER A 28 -20.33 68.48 -53.59
N GLN A 29 -19.69 67.90 -52.58
CA GLN A 29 -19.78 66.48 -52.24
C GLN A 29 -21.13 66.20 -51.56
N LYS A 30 -21.94 65.31 -52.15
CA LYS A 30 -23.19 64.79 -51.56
C LYS A 30 -22.87 64.12 -50.21
N PRO A 31 -23.60 64.40 -49.12
CA PRO A 31 -23.39 63.71 -47.85
C PRO A 31 -23.57 62.20 -48.05
N THR A 32 -22.54 61.43 -47.67
CA THR A 32 -22.62 59.98 -47.57
C THR A 32 -23.23 59.65 -46.22
N ASP A 33 -24.34 58.91 -46.20
CA ASP A 33 -24.94 58.43 -44.96
C ASP A 33 -23.93 57.52 -44.24
N THR A 34 -23.35 58.05 -43.16
CA THR A 34 -22.46 57.30 -42.27
C THR A 34 -23.32 56.30 -41.49
N PRO A 35 -23.03 54.98 -41.53
CA PRO A 35 -23.80 54.02 -40.76
C PRO A 35 -23.70 54.34 -39.26
N LEU A 36 -24.83 54.26 -38.56
CA LEU A 36 -24.90 54.44 -37.12
C LEU A 36 -24.08 53.35 -36.42
N PRO A 37 -23.20 53.67 -35.46
CA PRO A 37 -22.47 52.64 -34.72
C PRO A 37 -23.48 51.70 -34.05
N THR A 38 -23.29 50.40 -34.24
CA THR A 38 -24.13 49.37 -33.62
C THR A 38 -23.70 49.19 -32.17
N ASP A 39 -24.64 49.27 -31.22
CA ASP A 39 -24.38 49.04 -29.80
C ASP A 39 -23.74 47.65 -29.61
N THR A 40 -22.49 47.66 -29.16
CA THR A 40 -21.75 46.44 -28.87
C THR A 40 -22.17 45.96 -27.48
N ALA A 41 -22.69 44.74 -27.39
CA ALA A 41 -23.08 44.16 -26.11
C ALA A 41 -21.90 44.16 -25.14
N THR A 42 -22.07 44.81 -23.99
CA THR A 42 -21.08 44.80 -22.90
C THR A 42 -20.96 43.37 -22.36
N PRO A 43 -19.76 42.78 -22.31
CA PRO A 43 -19.60 41.44 -21.77
C PRO A 43 -20.01 41.42 -20.29
N THR A 44 -20.91 40.52 -19.94
CA THR A 44 -21.28 40.27 -18.55
C THR A 44 -20.12 39.60 -17.84
N ALA A 45 -19.74 40.12 -16.66
CA ALA A 45 -18.69 39.52 -15.85
C ALA A 45 -19.09 38.09 -15.45
N THR A 46 -18.20 37.13 -15.72
CA THR A 46 -18.39 35.74 -15.30
C THR A 46 -17.95 35.62 -13.84
N GLU A 47 -18.85 35.16 -12.98
CA GLU A 47 -18.54 34.89 -11.57
C GLU A 47 -17.40 33.87 -11.45
N THR A 48 -16.43 34.17 -10.60
CA THR A 48 -15.30 33.28 -10.32
C THR A 48 -15.74 32.25 -9.28
N PRO A 49 -15.50 30.94 -9.48
CA PRO A 49 -15.91 29.93 -8.51
C PRO A 49 -15.21 30.13 -7.16
N GLU A 50 -15.98 29.98 -6.09
CA GLU A 50 -15.49 30.04 -4.72
C GLU A 50 -14.55 28.85 -4.44
N PRO A 51 -13.44 29.04 -3.68
CA PRO A 51 -12.52 27.96 -3.38
C PRO A 51 -13.22 26.84 -2.59
N THR A 52 -13.19 25.63 -3.14
CA THR A 52 -13.65 24.42 -2.47
C THR A 52 -12.78 24.11 -1.25
N ALA A 53 -13.43 23.80 -0.12
CA ALA A 53 -12.74 23.39 1.10
C ALA A 53 -11.87 22.14 0.85
N MET A 54 -10.64 22.19 1.37
CA MET A 54 -9.70 21.07 1.36
C MET A 54 -10.27 19.93 2.22
N PRO A 55 -10.21 18.66 1.77
CA PRO A 55 -10.64 17.55 2.61
C PRO A 55 -9.78 17.48 3.88
N THR A 56 -10.45 17.35 5.03
CA THR A 56 -9.78 17.11 6.31
C THR A 56 -9.15 15.71 6.29
N ALA A 57 -7.90 15.59 6.73
CA ALA A 57 -7.23 14.30 6.85
C ALA A 57 -8.06 13.37 7.74
N THR A 58 -8.33 12.17 7.24
CA THR A 58 -9.02 11.12 8.00
C THR A 58 -7.97 10.33 8.76
N GLU A 59 -8.14 10.20 10.07
CA GLU A 59 -7.27 9.39 10.92
C GLU A 59 -7.20 7.95 10.38
N THR A 60 -5.97 7.45 10.20
CA THR A 60 -5.73 6.06 9.76
C THR A 60 -5.89 5.16 10.98
N PRO A 61 -6.70 4.08 10.93
CA PRO A 61 -6.85 3.19 12.06
C PRO A 61 -5.50 2.59 12.45
N GLU A 62 -5.23 2.55 13.75
CA GLU A 62 -4.05 1.90 14.31
C GLU A 62 -4.10 0.38 14.04
N PRO A 63 -2.98 -0.26 13.70
CA PRO A 63 -2.95 -1.70 13.49
C PRO A 63 -3.45 -2.44 14.74
N SER A 64 -4.46 -3.28 14.54
CA SER A 64 -4.96 -4.17 15.59
C SER A 64 -3.91 -5.24 15.91
N ALA A 65 -3.73 -5.55 17.19
CA ALA A 65 -2.83 -6.60 17.62
C ALA A 65 -3.23 -7.95 16.99
N THR A 66 -2.28 -8.59 16.32
CA THR A 66 -2.45 -9.96 15.82
C THR A 66 -2.70 -10.87 17.02
N PRO A 67 -3.75 -11.72 17.00
CA PRO A 67 -3.96 -12.69 18.07
C PRO A 67 -2.73 -13.57 18.21
N THR A 68 -2.18 -13.65 19.41
CA THR A 68 -1.16 -14.65 19.76
C THR A 68 -1.78 -16.04 19.55
N PRO A 69 -1.12 -16.97 18.84
CA PRO A 69 -1.64 -18.32 18.70
C PRO A 69 -1.81 -18.93 20.09
N THR A 70 -3.05 -19.23 20.45
CA THR A 70 -3.34 -20.06 21.60
C THR A 70 -2.96 -21.49 21.25
N SER A 71 -2.11 -22.10 22.06
CA SER A 71 -1.86 -23.54 22.04
C SER A 71 -3.20 -24.26 22.09
N THR A 72 -3.56 -24.90 20.97
CA THR A 72 -4.74 -25.76 20.92
C THR A 72 -4.34 -27.05 21.62
N ASP A 73 -5.09 -27.46 22.64
CA ASP A 73 -4.91 -28.77 23.25
C ASP A 73 -5.15 -29.83 22.16
N THR A 74 -4.05 -30.30 21.57
CA THR A 74 -4.06 -31.46 20.68
C THR A 74 -4.58 -32.63 21.52
N PRO A 75 -5.58 -33.40 21.05
CA PRO A 75 -6.10 -34.52 21.80
C PRO A 75 -4.94 -35.44 22.17
N VAL A 76 -4.72 -35.60 23.49
CA VAL A 76 -3.69 -36.51 23.98
C VAL A 76 -4.05 -37.91 23.49
N PRO A 77 -3.20 -38.56 22.69
CA PRO A 77 -3.41 -39.93 22.27
C PRO A 77 -3.52 -40.80 23.52
N SER A 78 -4.62 -41.54 23.64
CA SER A 78 -4.82 -42.48 24.73
C SER A 78 -3.89 -43.67 24.49
N SER A 79 -2.74 -43.68 25.17
CA SER A 79 -1.83 -44.82 25.18
C SER A 79 -2.60 -46.05 25.65
N THR A 80 -2.78 -47.05 24.78
CA THR A 80 -3.32 -48.34 25.19
C THR A 80 -2.27 -49.00 26.09
N PRO A 81 -2.55 -49.28 27.38
CA PRO A 81 -1.56 -49.87 28.27
C PRO A 81 -1.19 -51.28 27.78
N GLY A 82 -0.02 -51.44 27.15
CA GLY A 82 0.45 -52.74 26.68
C GLY A 82 1.41 -52.71 25.48
N ALA A 83 1.46 -51.63 24.71
CA ALA A 83 2.47 -51.50 23.66
C ALA A 83 3.82 -51.10 24.29
N THR A 84 4.86 -51.89 24.04
CA THR A 84 6.24 -51.44 24.25
C THR A 84 6.47 -50.19 23.39
N PRO A 85 7.03 -49.09 23.94
CA PRO A 85 7.30 -47.88 23.15
C PRO A 85 8.14 -48.24 21.93
N GLN A 86 7.57 -48.08 20.74
CA GLN A 86 8.29 -48.30 19.49
C GLN A 86 9.15 -47.05 19.24
N PRO A 87 10.46 -47.18 18.95
CA PRO A 87 11.28 -46.03 18.58
C PRO A 87 10.66 -45.29 17.40
N GLY A 88 10.45 -43.98 17.54
CA GLY A 88 9.78 -43.14 16.54
C GLY A 88 8.26 -43.05 16.62
N ASP A 89 7.61 -43.82 17.50
CA ASP A 89 6.19 -43.64 17.85
C ASP A 89 6.07 -42.56 18.95
N LEU A 90 5.92 -41.32 18.51
CA LEU A 90 5.91 -40.15 19.38
C LEU A 90 4.57 -39.97 20.07
N ASN A 91 3.47 -40.41 19.46
CA ASN A 91 2.13 -40.29 20.03
C ASN A 91 1.70 -41.56 20.82
N LEU A 92 2.51 -42.62 20.83
CA LEU A 92 2.26 -43.89 21.51
C LEU A 92 0.97 -44.59 21.05
N ASP A 93 0.61 -44.43 19.78
CA ASP A 93 -0.55 -45.10 19.17
C ASP A 93 -0.21 -46.50 18.59
N GLY A 94 1.07 -46.88 18.63
CA GLY A 94 1.58 -48.16 18.15
C GLY A 94 1.92 -48.19 16.67
N SER A 95 1.86 -47.06 15.95
CA SER A 95 2.18 -46.98 14.52
C SER A 95 3.04 -45.76 14.21
N ILE A 96 4.26 -45.98 13.71
CA ILE A 96 5.06 -44.88 13.17
C ILE A 96 4.39 -44.37 11.88
N ASN A 97 3.99 -43.10 11.84
CA ASN A 97 3.33 -42.51 10.69
C ASN A 97 3.57 -40.99 10.60
N VAL A 98 2.85 -40.31 9.69
CA VAL A 98 3.00 -38.86 9.47
C VAL A 98 2.64 -38.01 10.70
N LEU A 99 1.80 -38.54 11.60
CA LEU A 99 1.45 -37.87 12.85
C LEU A 99 2.68 -37.74 13.75
N ASP A 100 3.56 -38.74 13.81
CA ASP A 100 4.81 -38.66 14.56
C ASP A 100 5.76 -37.62 13.96
N ILE A 101 5.87 -37.61 12.63
CA ILE A 101 6.68 -36.61 11.90
C ILE A 101 6.18 -35.20 12.21
N GLN A 102 4.86 -34.96 12.11
CA GLN A 102 4.27 -33.66 12.45
C GLN A 102 4.50 -33.29 13.91
N LEU A 103 4.46 -34.27 14.81
CA LEU A 103 4.67 -34.05 16.23
C LEU A 103 6.11 -33.63 16.52
N CYS A 104 7.10 -34.27 15.89
CA CYS A 104 8.51 -33.85 15.96
C CYS A 104 8.69 -32.42 15.40
N VAL A 105 8.06 -32.09 14.28
CA VAL A 105 8.07 -30.72 13.71
C VAL A 105 7.45 -29.71 14.69
N ASN A 106 6.36 -30.07 15.37
CA ASN A 106 5.74 -29.19 16.36
C ASN A 106 6.66 -28.97 17.58
N VAL A 107 7.41 -29.99 18.01
CA VAL A 107 8.43 -29.84 19.06
C VAL A 107 9.56 -28.92 18.58
N PHE A 108 10.10 -29.16 17.39
CA PHE A 108 11.15 -28.33 16.78
C PHE A 108 10.73 -26.86 16.65
N LEU A 109 9.46 -26.60 16.35
CA LEU A 109 8.88 -25.25 16.25
C LEU A 109 8.38 -24.68 17.58
N ALA A 110 8.58 -25.39 18.71
CA ALA A 110 8.06 -25.04 20.03
C ALA A 110 6.53 -24.85 20.11
N LEU A 111 5.79 -25.50 19.20
CA LEU A 111 4.32 -25.57 19.19
C LEU A 111 3.79 -26.73 20.05
N GLU A 112 4.62 -27.75 20.28
CA GLU A 112 4.40 -28.83 21.23
C GLU A 112 5.46 -28.75 22.34
N THR A 113 5.00 -28.76 23.60
CA THR A 113 5.86 -28.56 24.78
C THR A 113 5.65 -29.62 25.87
N ASP A 114 4.82 -30.63 25.63
CA ASP A 114 4.66 -31.75 26.56
C ASP A 114 6.02 -32.43 26.79
N PRO A 115 6.52 -32.51 28.04
CA PRO A 115 7.84 -33.06 28.33
C PRO A 115 8.00 -34.52 27.89
N GLY A 116 6.91 -35.30 27.88
CA GLY A 116 6.93 -36.68 27.42
C GLY A 116 7.17 -36.76 25.92
N ILE A 117 6.47 -35.94 25.13
CA ILE A 117 6.63 -35.85 23.68
C ILE A 117 8.01 -35.28 23.32
N VAL A 118 8.43 -34.18 23.97
CA VAL A 118 9.74 -33.54 23.75
C VAL A 118 10.86 -34.55 24.02
N GLY A 119 10.79 -35.31 25.11
CA GLY A 119 11.81 -36.31 25.45
C GLY A 119 11.84 -37.53 24.51
N ARG A 120 10.76 -37.80 23.76
CA ARG A 120 10.76 -38.85 22.71
C ARG A 120 11.17 -38.31 21.34
N ALA A 121 11.09 -36.98 21.14
CA ALA A 121 11.35 -36.32 19.86
C ALA A 121 12.83 -36.21 19.49
N ASP A 122 13.75 -36.35 20.45
CA ASP A 122 15.17 -36.61 20.19
C ASP A 122 15.32 -38.10 19.85
N VAL A 123 15.18 -38.39 18.56
CA VAL A 123 15.10 -39.77 18.05
C VAL A 123 16.51 -40.32 17.80
N ASN A 124 17.50 -39.44 17.58
CA ASN A 124 18.88 -39.83 17.33
C ASN A 124 19.74 -39.90 18.63
N GLY A 125 19.25 -39.33 19.74
CA GLY A 125 19.88 -39.33 21.06
C GLY A 125 21.01 -38.32 21.22
N ASP A 126 20.97 -37.18 20.54
CA ASP A 126 22.02 -36.14 20.56
C ASP A 126 21.72 -34.94 21.47
N ASP A 127 20.69 -35.05 22.30
CA ASP A 127 20.19 -34.03 23.24
C ASP A 127 19.57 -32.80 22.54
N SER A 128 19.37 -32.82 21.23
CA SER A 128 18.69 -31.79 20.46
C SER A 128 17.50 -32.37 19.71
N VAL A 129 16.45 -31.55 19.52
CA VAL A 129 15.36 -31.89 18.60
C VAL A 129 15.48 -30.99 17.40
N ASP A 130 15.90 -31.53 16.26
CA ASP A 130 16.09 -30.79 15.02
C ASP A 130 15.64 -31.55 13.75
N VAL A 131 16.06 -31.06 12.58
CA VAL A 131 15.68 -31.67 11.29
C VAL A 131 16.25 -33.08 11.10
N LEU A 132 17.32 -33.45 11.81
CA LEU A 132 17.91 -34.79 11.78
C LEU A 132 16.96 -35.80 12.42
N ASP A 133 16.25 -35.44 13.48
CA ASP A 133 15.20 -36.28 14.09
C ASP A 133 14.03 -36.49 13.16
N VAL A 134 13.58 -35.42 12.50
CA VAL A 134 12.52 -35.49 11.48
C VAL A 134 12.93 -36.43 10.35
N GLN A 135 14.16 -36.32 9.86
CA GLN A 135 14.67 -37.21 8.82
C GLN A 135 14.78 -38.66 9.29
N LEU A 136 15.15 -38.90 10.55
CA LEU A 136 15.20 -40.23 11.12
C LEU A 136 13.80 -40.85 11.22
N LEU A 137 12.79 -40.09 11.64
CA LEU A 137 11.38 -40.53 11.63
C LEU A 137 10.90 -40.90 10.23
N VAL A 138 11.24 -40.10 9.21
CA VAL A 138 10.93 -40.44 7.81
C VAL A 138 11.57 -41.77 7.42
N ASN A 139 12.82 -42.01 7.80
CA ASN A 139 13.51 -43.28 7.50
C ASN A 139 12.86 -44.46 8.24
N LEU A 140 12.44 -44.27 9.49
CA LEU A 140 11.73 -45.29 10.28
C LEU A 140 10.36 -45.61 9.66
N PHE A 141 9.58 -44.60 9.27
CA PHE A 141 8.29 -44.76 8.60
C PHE A 141 8.40 -45.51 7.25
N LEU A 142 9.45 -45.24 6.48
CA LEU A 142 9.69 -45.94 5.22
C LEU A 142 10.19 -47.38 5.39
N ALA A 143 10.65 -47.73 6.59
CA ALA A 143 11.15 -49.06 6.93
C ALA A 143 10.10 -49.97 7.61
N SER A 144 8.99 -49.40 8.09
CA SER A 144 7.88 -50.09 8.78
C SER A 144 6.84 -50.68 7.84
#